data_AF-A0A076H9M1-F1
#
_entry.id   AF-A0A076H9M1-F1
#
_cell.length_a   1.000
_cell.length_b   1.000
_cell.length_c   1.000
_cell.angle_alpha   90.00
_cell.angle_beta   90.00
_cell.angle_gamma   90.00
#
_symmetry.space_group_name_H-M   'P 1'
#
loop_
_entity.id
_entity.type
_entity.pdbx_description
1 polymer ?
#
loop_
_entity_poly.entity_id
_entity_poly.type
_entity_poly.pdbx_seq_one_letter_code
_entity_poly.pdbx_strand_id
1 'polypeptide(L)' 'MTNVTMTNGVSGCSLLDPPPTMDVHQGDCVNLRSDQGTFQVIGVDGEHNRCWVRRWPIEAKGGSPVFEISMQQIEPVAA' A
#
# COMPACT_ATOMS: atom_id res chain seq x y z
N MET A 1 -32.00 9.73 -44.68
CA MET A 1 -31.61 8.61 -43.80
C MET A 1 -31.34 9.19 -42.43
N THR A 2 -32.37 9.15 -41.58
CA THR A 2 -32.40 9.68 -40.22
C THR A 2 -32.40 8.50 -39.27
N ASN A 3 -31.42 8.38 -38.39
CA ASN A 3 -31.58 8.67 -36.95
C ASN A 3 -30.27 8.37 -36.23
N VAL A 4 -29.71 9.39 -35.56
CA VAL A 4 -28.70 9.19 -34.53
C VAL A 4 -29.46 8.88 -33.25
N THR A 5 -29.46 7.62 -32.84
CA THR A 5 -30.04 7.21 -31.56
C THR A 5 -29.08 7.60 -30.44
N MET A 6 -29.46 8.61 -29.66
CA MET A 6 -29.01 8.74 -28.29
C MET A 6 -29.74 7.70 -27.44
N THR A 7 -29.00 6.88 -26.70
CA THR A 7 -29.50 6.28 -25.45
C THR A 7 -28.44 6.42 -24.37
N ASN A 8 -28.72 7.36 -23.49
CA ASN A 8 -28.26 7.53 -22.13
C ASN A 8 -28.30 6.20 -21.35
N GLY A 9 -27.28 5.88 -20.54
CA GLY A 9 -27.35 4.69 -19.70
C GLY A 9 -26.13 4.41 -18.83
N VAL A 10 -26.12 5.05 -17.66
CA VAL A 10 -25.52 4.57 -16.41
C VAL A 10 -24.00 4.69 -16.29
N SER A 11 -23.59 5.75 -15.59
CA SER A 11 -22.41 5.72 -14.71
C SER A 11 -22.47 4.46 -13.86
N GLY A 12 -21.67 3.46 -14.23
CA GLY A 12 -21.48 2.29 -13.39
C GLY A 12 -20.75 2.74 -12.13
N CYS A 13 -21.47 2.85 -11.01
CA CYS A 13 -20.84 2.73 -9.71
C CYS A 13 -20.23 1.32 -9.69
N SER A 14 -18.91 1.20 -9.85
CA SER A 14 -18.19 0.00 -9.43
C SER A 14 -18.31 -0.05 -7.92
N LEU A 15 -19.37 -0.73 -7.47
CA LEU A 15 -19.58 -1.16 -6.11
C LEU A 15 -18.33 -1.94 -5.69
N LEU A 16 -17.73 -1.50 -4.58
CA LEU A 16 -16.67 -2.17 -3.84
C LEU A 16 -15.29 -2.11 -4.52
N ASP A 17 -14.71 -0.91 -4.63
CA ASP A 17 -13.27 -0.86 -4.48
C ASP A 17 -13.01 -1.26 -3.01
N PRO A 18 -12.32 -2.40 -2.72
CA PRO A 18 -11.74 -2.56 -1.39
C PRO A 18 -10.94 -1.28 -1.11
N PRO A 19 -10.90 -0.77 0.13
CA PRO A 19 -10.12 0.44 0.43
C PRO A 19 -8.76 0.27 -0.24
N PRO A 20 -8.30 1.25 -1.05
CA PRO A 20 -7.20 1.05 -1.99
C PRO A 20 -6.10 0.34 -1.23
N THR A 21 -5.93 -0.96 -1.52
CA THR A 21 -4.91 -1.76 -0.88
C THR A 21 -3.64 -1.05 -1.28
N MET A 22 -2.96 -0.42 -0.32
CA MET A 22 -1.74 0.31 -0.64
C MET A 22 -0.86 -0.66 -1.39
N ASP A 23 -0.52 -0.29 -2.62
CA ASP A 23 0.21 -1.13 -3.56
C ASP A 23 1.69 -1.09 -3.16
N VAL A 24 1.98 -1.79 -2.07
CA VAL A 24 3.27 -1.81 -1.42
C VAL A 24 4.10 -2.90 -2.04
N HIS A 25 5.30 -2.53 -2.51
CA HIS A 25 6.24 -3.44 -3.13
C HIS A 25 7.49 -3.62 -2.27
N GLN A 26 8.20 -4.72 -2.49
CA GLN A 26 9.51 -4.91 -1.90
C GLN A 26 10.47 -3.79 -2.34
N GLY A 27 11.15 -3.19 -1.37
CA GLY A 27 12.06 -2.06 -1.57
C GLY A 27 11.45 -0.70 -1.25
N ASP A 28 10.12 -0.60 -1.19
CA ASP A 28 9.43 0.65 -0.89
C ASP A 28 9.79 1.17 0.49
N CYS A 29 9.90 2.49 0.58
CA CYS A 29 10.03 3.19 1.85
C CYS A 29 8.63 3.62 2.30
N VAL A 30 8.24 3.14 3.48
CA VAL A 30 6.93 3.36 4.07
C VAL A 30 7.08 3.85 5.50
N ASN A 31 6.07 4.53 6.01
CA ASN A 31 5.96 4.86 7.41
C ASN A 31 4.98 3.91 8.08
N LEU A 32 5.04 3.81 9.41
CA LEU A 32 4.07 3.02 10.17
C LEU A 32 3.12 3.94 10.92
N ARG A 33 1.82 3.63 10.94
CA ARG A 33 0.86 4.39 11.75
C ARG A 33 1.23 4.40 13.24
N SER A 34 1.87 3.34 13.72
CA SER A 34 2.28 3.20 15.12
C SER A 34 3.65 3.79 15.44
N ASP A 35 4.46 4.16 14.44
CA ASP A 35 5.85 4.64 14.63
C ASP A 35 6.19 5.71 13.59
N GLN A 36 6.69 6.87 14.03
CA GLN A 36 7.03 7.98 13.13
C GLN A 36 8.31 7.74 12.29
N GLY A 37 8.94 6.57 12.41
CA GLY A 37 10.08 6.19 11.61
C GLY A 37 9.72 5.79 10.19
N THR A 38 10.73 5.85 9.32
CA THR A 38 10.66 5.27 7.98
C THR A 38 11.18 3.84 8.03
N PHE A 39 10.55 2.99 7.24
CA PHE A 39 10.83 1.58 7.15
C PHE A 39 10.91 1.18 5.68
N GLN A 40 11.78 0.23 5.39
CA GLN A 40 11.87 -0.37 4.07
C GLN A 40 11.15 -1.72 4.07
N VAL A 41 10.36 -1.95 3.04
CA VAL A 41 9.66 -3.21 2.81
C VAL A 41 10.65 -4.24 2.27
N ILE A 42 10.71 -5.40 2.92
CA ILE A 42 11.62 -6.51 2.62
C ILE A 42 10.88 -7.68 1.97
N GLY A 43 9.58 -7.82 2.25
CA GLY A 43 8.74 -8.81 1.62
C GLY A 43 7.27 -8.44 1.77
N VAL A 44 6.45 -8.94 0.86
CA VAL A 44 5.03 -8.64 0.76
C VAL A 44 4.28 -9.95 0.63
N ASP A 45 3.30 -10.17 1.50
CA ASP A 45 2.37 -11.30 1.45
C ASP A 45 0.96 -10.73 1.32
N GLY A 46 0.57 -10.52 0.06
CA GLY A 46 -0.74 -9.97 -0.29
C GLY A 46 -1.90 -10.92 0.03
N GLU A 47 -1.66 -12.24 0.06
CA GLU A 47 -2.69 -13.22 0.39
C GLU A 47 -3.12 -13.11 1.86
N HIS A 48 -2.16 -12.83 2.76
CA HIS A 48 -2.44 -12.67 4.19
C HIS A 48 -2.52 -11.20 4.64
N ASN A 49 -2.43 -10.24 3.72
CA ASN A 49 -2.43 -8.80 4.03
C ASN A 49 -1.32 -8.40 5.03
N ARG A 50 -0.15 -9.02 4.90
CA ARG A 50 1.01 -8.83 5.77
C ARG A 50 2.22 -8.42 4.95
N CYS A 51 3.15 -7.72 5.58
CA CYS A 51 4.45 -7.47 4.99
C CYS A 51 5.53 -7.53 6.06
N TRP A 52 6.77 -7.65 5.58
CA TRP A 52 7.95 -7.61 6.43
C TRP A 52 8.70 -6.34 6.14
N VAL A 53 9.01 -5.59 7.18
CA VAL A 53 9.71 -4.32 7.09
C VAL A 53 10.93 -4.30 7.99
N ARG A 54 11.88 -3.40 7.71
CA ARG A 54 12.98 -3.05 8.61
C ARG A 54 13.11 -1.54 8.72
N ARG A 55 13.68 -1.05 9.82
CA ARG A 55 13.94 0.39 9.98
C ARG A 55 14.89 0.90 8.88
N TRP A 56 14.59 2.10 8.38
CA TRP A 56 15.36 2.82 7.38
C TRP A 56 15.61 4.26 7.85
N PRO A 57 16.83 4.81 7.73
CA PRO A 57 18.07 4.18 7.23
C PRO A 57 18.57 3.05 8.14
N ILE A 58 19.44 2.19 7.59
CA ILE A 58 20.01 1.05 8.34
C ILE A 58 20.84 1.58 9.52
N GLU A 59 20.55 1.09 10.73
CA GLU A 59 21.26 1.53 11.92
C GLU A 59 22.71 1.00 11.94
N ALA A 60 23.66 1.92 12.16
CA ALA A 60 25.09 1.63 12.05
C ALA A 60 25.62 0.64 13.12
N LYS A 61 24.94 0.50 14.26
CA LYS A 61 25.44 -0.28 15.42
C LYS A 61 24.95 -1.73 15.48
N GLY A 62 24.05 -2.14 14.61
CA GLY A 62 23.48 -3.49 14.67
C GLY A 62 22.64 -3.90 13.46
N GLY A 63 22.63 -3.10 12.40
CA GLY A 63 21.66 -3.22 11.34
C GLY A 63 20.25 -2.88 11.83
N SER A 64 19.27 -3.13 10.97
CA SER A 64 17.87 -2.90 11.32
C SER A 64 17.13 -4.23 11.20
N PRO A 65 16.56 -4.76 12.30
CA PRO A 65 15.90 -6.05 12.30
C PRO A 65 14.67 -6.02 11.39
N VAL A 66 14.40 -7.16 10.77
CA VAL A 66 13.18 -7.36 9.97
C VAL A 66 12.08 -7.87 10.90
N PHE A 67 10.89 -7.29 10.80
CA PHE A 67 9.72 -7.71 11.56
C PHE A 67 8.46 -7.68 10.69
N GLU A 68 7.46 -8.47 11.08
CA GLU A 68 6.17 -8.58 10.39
C GLU A 68 5.20 -7.51 10.89
N ILE A 69 4.43 -6.92 9.96
CA ILE A 69 3.33 -6.01 10.26
C ILE A 69 2.12 -6.31 9.36
N SER A 70 0.94 -5.84 9.79
CA SER A 70 -0.23 -5.79 8.92
C SER A 70 -0.09 -4.65 7.90
N MET A 71 -0.51 -4.88 6.66
CA MET A 71 -0.54 -3.82 5.63
C MET A 71 -1.39 -2.61 6.04
N GLN A 72 -2.36 -2.81 6.95
CA GLN A 72 -3.19 -1.73 7.49
C GLN A 72 -2.41 -0.75 8.40
N GLN A 73 -1.22 -1.14 8.86
CA GLN A 73 -0.34 -0.28 9.64
C GLN A 73 0.60 0.56 8.79
N ILE A 74 0.61 0.35 7.47
CA ILE A 74 1.48 1.06 6.54
C ILE A 74 0.84 2.39 6.17
N GLU A 75 1.65 3.44 6.18
CA GLU A 75 1.31 4.74 5.66
C GLU A 75 2.35 5.16 4.60
N PRO A 76 1.92 5.90 3.57
CA PRO A 76 2.83 6.36 2.54
C PRO A 76 3.81 7.34 3.17
N VAL A 77 5.07 7.34 2.70
CA VAL A 77 6.04 8.32 3.17
C VAL A 77 5.52 9.72 2.84
N ALA A 78 5.35 10.56 3.87
CA ALA A 78 5.00 11.95 3.66
C ALA A 78 6.18 12.61 2.91
N ALA A 79 5.91 13.08 1.70
CA ALA A 79 6.87 13.81 0.87
C ALA A 79 7.27 15.15 1.50
#